data_AF-A0A936K5Q0-F1
#
_entry.id   AF-A0A936K5Q0-F1
#
_cell.length_a   1.000
_cell.length_b   1.000
_cell.length_c   1.000
_cell.angle_alpha   90.00
_cell.angle_beta   90.00
_cell.angle_gamma   90.00
#
_symmetry.space_group_name_H-M   'P 1'
#
loop_
_entity.id
_entity.type
_entity.pdbx_description
1 polymer ?
#
loop_
_entity_poly.entity_id
_entity_poly.type
_entity_poly.pdbx_seq_one_letter_code
_entity_poly.pdbx_strand_id
1 'polypeptide(L)'
;MRRLLTSALAIAFFLPNLLAGDLTLTMATTGRGNEGRQTHLWSSKYMRINHSEGQRDTLVDFGQGIHYTIDHKKKVIQKMSWEDLEAGLEGMAERMKNLPAFAQKLMGGGEAQVTVEEQGSETILGRKCRKWKVTMGSTVMESSNDPALRPPMPVGSYKRFLRLQHAIGQLGPGASSMLKLGEELAKVQGIALRTHSVLPIVGDLTSVATELKEGPIAESAFALPEGYKLEDAGKKMRESLAKGR
;
A
#
# COMPACT_ATOMS: atom_id res chain seq x y z
N MET A 1 -25.32 33.31 58.84
CA MET A 1 -25.64 32.14 58.01
C MET A 1 -26.22 32.59 56.68
N ARG A 2 -25.49 32.40 55.56
CA ARG A 2 -26.01 32.03 54.23
C ARG A 2 -24.87 32.16 53.23
N ARG A 3 -24.32 31.01 52.84
CA ARG A 3 -23.33 30.83 51.78
C ARG A 3 -24.05 30.99 50.44
N LEU A 4 -23.52 31.77 49.51
CA LEU A 4 -23.95 31.76 48.11
C LEU A 4 -22.86 31.12 47.25
N LEU A 5 -23.34 30.21 46.41
CA LEU A 5 -22.61 29.16 45.73
C LEU A 5 -21.70 29.68 44.61
N THR A 6 -20.57 29.00 44.52
CA THR A 6 -19.65 28.86 43.39
C THR A 6 -20.35 28.41 42.11
N SER A 7 -20.16 29.16 41.02
CA SER A 7 -20.38 28.69 39.64
C SER A 7 -19.03 28.64 38.92
N ALA A 8 -18.39 27.47 38.93
CA ALA A 8 -17.23 27.18 38.08
C ALA A 8 -17.74 26.66 36.73
N LEU A 9 -17.59 27.46 35.68
CA LEU A 9 -17.88 27.08 34.30
C LEU A 9 -16.75 26.15 33.82
N ALA A 10 -16.99 24.84 33.84
CA ALA A 10 -16.07 23.87 33.28
C ALA A 10 -16.14 23.94 31.74
N ILE A 11 -15.16 24.62 31.13
CA ILE A 11 -14.91 24.52 29.69
C ILE A 11 -14.33 23.13 29.45
N ALA A 12 -15.18 22.21 28.98
CA ALA A 12 -14.74 20.93 28.45
C ALA A 12 -13.93 21.20 27.18
N PHE A 13 -12.60 21.21 27.31
CA PHE A 13 -11.71 21.02 26.17
C PHE A 13 -11.99 19.61 25.61
N PHE A 14 -12.87 19.53 24.62
CA PHE A 14 -12.83 18.44 23.66
C PHE A 14 -11.49 18.57 22.93
N LEU A 15 -10.47 17.89 23.45
CA LEU A 15 -9.30 17.57 22.64
C LEU A 15 -9.81 16.57 21.60
N PRO A 16 -9.92 16.94 20.30
CA PRO A 16 -10.04 15.91 19.30
C PRO A 16 -8.77 15.07 19.43
N ASN A 17 -8.91 13.82 19.85
CA ASN A 17 -7.94 12.83 19.44
C ASN A 17 -7.90 12.93 17.93
N LEU A 18 -6.81 13.49 17.39
CA LEU A 18 -6.51 13.46 15.96
C LEU A 18 -6.31 11.98 15.60
N LEU A 19 -7.43 11.27 15.43
CA LEU A 19 -7.48 10.16 14.51
C LEU A 19 -6.98 10.72 13.19
N ALA A 20 -5.98 10.07 12.59
CA ALA A 20 -5.55 10.42 11.25
C ALA A 20 -6.81 10.51 10.38
N GLY A 21 -7.09 11.71 9.87
CA GLY A 21 -8.26 11.95 9.05
C GLY A 21 -8.18 11.11 7.77
N ASP A 22 -9.32 10.86 7.17
CA ASP A 22 -9.35 10.32 5.82
C ASP A 22 -8.50 11.21 4.89
N LEU A 23 -7.87 10.59 3.90
CA LEU A 23 -6.89 11.22 3.04
C LEU A 23 -7.15 10.89 1.59
N THR A 24 -7.28 11.93 0.77
CA THR A 24 -7.33 11.83 -0.69
C THR A 24 -6.04 12.41 -1.28
N LEU A 25 -5.33 11.60 -2.06
CA LEU A 25 -4.12 12.02 -2.79
C LEU A 25 -4.32 11.75 -4.28
N THR A 26 -4.23 12.79 -5.11
CA THR A 26 -4.19 12.64 -6.56
C THR A 26 -2.77 12.88 -7.05
N MET A 27 -2.31 11.99 -7.94
CA MET A 27 -0.98 12.02 -8.52
C MET A 27 -1.07 12.01 -10.04
N ALA A 28 -0.23 12.79 -10.70
CA ALA A 28 0.10 12.59 -12.12
C ALA A 28 1.18 11.52 -12.22
N THR A 29 0.98 10.55 -13.10
CA THR A 29 1.86 9.39 -13.27
C THR A 29 2.38 9.32 -14.70
N THR A 30 3.65 8.97 -14.86
CA THR A 30 4.30 8.79 -16.16
C THR A 30 5.16 7.54 -16.15
N GLY A 31 5.40 6.98 -17.33
CA GLY A 31 6.17 5.75 -17.51
C GLY A 31 5.30 4.63 -18.06
N ARG A 32 5.94 3.67 -18.73
CA ARG A 32 5.29 2.72 -19.62
C ARG A 32 4.08 2.03 -18.98
N GLY A 33 2.88 2.32 -19.50
CA GLY A 33 1.63 1.68 -19.07
C GLY A 33 1.09 2.19 -17.74
N ASN A 34 1.66 3.27 -17.20
CA ASN A 34 1.23 3.96 -15.98
C ASN A 34 0.98 5.45 -16.25
N GLU A 35 0.86 5.87 -17.51
CA GLU A 35 0.58 7.26 -17.86
C GLU A 35 -0.83 7.67 -17.43
N GLY A 36 -0.95 8.83 -16.79
CA GLY A 36 -2.25 9.41 -16.49
C GLY A 36 -2.35 9.93 -15.05
N ARG A 37 -3.50 9.66 -14.43
CA ARG A 37 -3.87 10.14 -13.11
C ARG A 37 -4.21 8.96 -12.21
N GLN A 38 -3.60 8.98 -11.04
CA GLN A 38 -3.85 8.02 -9.98
C GLN A 38 -4.43 8.74 -8.77
N THR A 39 -5.58 8.28 -8.26
CA THR A 39 -6.18 8.82 -7.03
C THR A 39 -6.18 7.75 -5.94
N HIS A 40 -5.57 8.07 -4.81
CA HIS A 40 -5.54 7.25 -3.61
C HIS A 40 -6.54 7.82 -2.61
N LEU A 41 -7.39 6.95 -2.09
CA LEU A 41 -8.38 7.26 -1.07
C LEU A 41 -8.09 6.36 0.12
N TRP A 42 -7.76 6.96 1.26
CA TRP A 42 -7.51 6.23 2.49
C TRP A 42 -8.50 6.67 3.56
N SER A 43 -9.12 5.69 4.21
CA SER A 43 -9.92 5.86 5.41
C SER A 43 -9.57 4.77 6.42
N SER A 44 -10.13 4.88 7.62
CA SER A 44 -10.04 3.83 8.64
C SER A 44 -10.66 2.49 8.24
N LYS A 45 -11.55 2.46 7.24
CA LYS A 45 -12.24 1.24 6.81
C LYS A 45 -11.72 0.72 5.47
N TYR A 46 -11.27 1.61 4.60
CA TYR A 46 -10.98 1.29 3.21
C TYR A 46 -9.71 1.98 2.71
N MET A 47 -9.02 1.31 1.78
CA MET A 47 -8.04 1.94 0.92
C MET A 47 -8.43 1.68 -0.53
N ARG A 48 -8.58 2.71 -1.35
CA ARG A 48 -8.86 2.58 -2.79
C ARG A 48 -7.80 3.30 -3.59
N ILE A 49 -7.34 2.69 -4.67
CA ILE A 49 -6.49 3.33 -5.67
C ILE A 49 -7.21 3.25 -7.00
N ASN A 50 -7.43 4.41 -7.63
CA ASN A 50 -8.04 4.52 -8.94
C ASN A 50 -6.99 4.88 -9.97
N HIS A 51 -6.97 4.16 -11.08
CA HIS A 51 -6.16 4.49 -12.24
C HIS A 51 -7.08 4.72 -13.43
N SER A 52 -7.45 5.98 -13.68
CA SER A 52 -8.49 6.32 -14.65
C SER A 52 -8.16 5.84 -16.06
N GLU A 53 -6.92 6.04 -16.47
CA GLU A 53 -6.40 5.76 -17.81
C GLU A 53 -6.11 4.27 -18.00
N GLY A 54 -5.54 3.62 -16.97
CA GLY A 54 -5.29 2.18 -16.95
C GLY A 54 -6.54 1.33 -16.80
N GLN A 55 -7.70 1.95 -16.50
CA GLN A 55 -8.99 1.28 -16.31
C GLN A 55 -8.92 0.13 -15.29
N ARG A 56 -8.09 0.31 -14.26
CA ARG A 56 -7.87 -0.70 -13.22
C ARG A 56 -7.79 -0.05 -11.85
N ASP A 57 -8.69 -0.46 -10.97
CA ASP A 57 -8.74 0.01 -9.60
C ASP A 57 -8.38 -1.12 -8.63
N THR A 58 -7.91 -0.74 -7.45
CA THR A 58 -7.81 -1.63 -6.29
C THR A 58 -8.61 -1.05 -5.12
N LEU A 59 -9.21 -1.93 -4.33
CA LEU A 59 -9.91 -1.59 -3.11
C LEU A 59 -9.58 -2.63 -2.03
N VAL A 60 -9.14 -2.16 -0.87
CA VAL A 60 -8.98 -2.98 0.32
C VAL A 60 -10.07 -2.61 1.30
N ASP A 61 -10.85 -3.59 1.72
CA ASP A 61 -11.75 -3.50 2.86
C ASP A 61 -11.04 -4.07 4.08
N PHE A 62 -10.69 -3.20 5.03
CA PHE A 62 -9.99 -3.60 6.24
C PHE A 62 -10.88 -4.35 7.22
N GLY A 63 -12.20 -4.07 7.22
CA GLY A 63 -13.15 -4.70 8.13
C GLY A 63 -13.46 -6.15 7.73
N GLN A 64 -13.70 -6.36 6.43
CA GLN A 64 -13.92 -7.71 5.88
C GLN A 64 -12.63 -8.45 5.61
N GLY A 65 -11.52 -7.73 5.48
CA GLY A 65 -10.25 -8.34 5.14
C GLY A 65 -10.17 -8.82 3.70
N ILE A 66 -10.71 -8.04 2.77
CA ILE A 66 -10.82 -8.41 1.35
C ILE A 66 -10.08 -7.39 0.51
N HIS A 67 -9.25 -7.89 -0.40
CA HIS A 67 -8.66 -7.14 -1.49
C HIS A 67 -9.47 -7.38 -2.77
N TYR A 68 -9.93 -6.30 -3.38
CA TYR A 68 -10.60 -6.27 -4.66
C TYR A 68 -9.68 -5.68 -5.72
N THR A 69 -9.69 -6.28 -6.90
CA THR A 69 -9.13 -5.70 -8.11
C THR A 69 -10.22 -5.57 -9.15
N ILE A 70 -10.40 -4.37 -9.67
CA ILE A 70 -11.50 -4.01 -10.56
C ILE A 70 -10.90 -3.72 -11.93
N ASP A 71 -11.26 -4.53 -12.92
CA ASP A 71 -10.89 -4.33 -14.32
C ASP A 71 -12.10 -3.72 -15.04
N HIS A 72 -12.06 -2.41 -15.28
CA HIS A 72 -13.17 -1.69 -15.90
C HIS A 72 -13.32 -2.02 -17.38
N LYS A 73 -12.22 -2.38 -18.05
CA LYS A 73 -12.24 -2.81 -19.46
C LYS A 73 -12.98 -4.12 -19.63
N LYS A 74 -12.78 -5.07 -18.72
CA LYS A 74 -13.45 -6.38 -18.73
C LYS A 74 -14.76 -6.40 -17.95
N LYS A 75 -15.06 -5.35 -17.18
CA LYS A 75 -16.17 -5.29 -16.22
C LYS A 75 -16.14 -6.48 -15.25
N VAL A 76 -14.96 -6.77 -14.70
CA VAL A 76 -14.73 -7.87 -13.76
C VAL A 76 -14.19 -7.32 -12.44
N ILE A 77 -14.71 -7.81 -11.33
CA ILE A 77 -14.19 -7.59 -9.99
C ILE A 77 -13.60 -8.91 -9.51
N GLN A 78 -12.32 -8.92 -9.18
CA GLN A 78 -11.64 -10.07 -8.59
C GLN A 78 -11.52 -9.82 -7.09
N LYS A 79 -12.14 -10.67 -6.27
CA LYS A 79 -12.00 -10.62 -4.81
C LYS A 79 -11.03 -11.67 -4.32
N MET A 80 -10.29 -11.33 -3.28
CA MET A 80 -9.34 -12.21 -2.60
C MET A 80 -9.30 -11.82 -1.12
N SER A 81 -9.56 -12.77 -0.24
CA SER A 81 -9.46 -12.53 1.21
C SER A 81 -8.00 -12.58 1.68
N TRP A 82 -7.74 -12.06 2.88
CA TRP A 82 -6.43 -12.26 3.53
C TRP A 82 -6.15 -13.74 3.76
N GLU A 83 -7.15 -14.53 4.12
CA GLU A 83 -7.01 -15.97 4.34
C GLU A 83 -6.63 -16.68 3.04
N ASP A 84 -7.19 -16.25 1.90
CA ASP A 84 -6.76 -16.76 0.59
C ASP A 84 -5.30 -16.40 0.32
N LEU A 85 -4.89 -15.15 0.58
CA LEU A 85 -3.49 -14.72 0.41
C LEU A 85 -2.53 -15.54 1.27
N GLU A 86 -2.86 -15.76 2.55
CA GLU A 86 -2.05 -16.56 3.47
C GLU A 86 -1.90 -18.00 2.99
N ALA A 87 -3.01 -18.66 2.63
CA ALA A 87 -2.97 -20.00 2.04
C ALA A 87 -2.19 -20.04 0.72
N GLY A 88 -2.28 -18.96 -0.06
CA GLY A 88 -1.51 -18.78 -1.28
C GLY A 88 0.00 -18.76 -1.05
N LEU A 89 0.44 -18.01 -0.03
CA LEU A 89 1.84 -17.94 0.37
C LEU A 89 2.36 -19.27 0.91
N GLU A 90 1.59 -19.97 1.74
CA GLU A 90 1.96 -21.31 2.23
C GLU A 90 2.14 -22.29 1.08
N GLY A 91 1.19 -22.33 0.13
CA GLY A 91 1.29 -23.17 -1.05
C GLY A 91 2.49 -22.82 -1.93
N MET A 92 2.82 -21.53 -2.05
CA MET A 92 4.01 -21.07 -2.77
C MET A 92 5.31 -21.43 -2.03
N ALA A 93 5.35 -21.33 -0.70
CA ALA A 93 6.51 -21.71 0.12
C ALA A 93 6.89 -23.18 -0.11
N GLU A 94 5.90 -24.06 -0.10
CA GLU A 94 6.11 -25.49 -0.35
C GLU A 94 6.62 -25.76 -1.77
N ARG A 95 6.15 -25.01 -2.78
CA ARG A 95 6.67 -25.13 -4.15
C ARG A 95 8.11 -24.61 -4.26
N MET A 96 8.43 -23.48 -3.60
CA MET A 96 9.75 -22.87 -3.61
C MET A 96 10.83 -23.79 -3.02
N LYS A 97 10.52 -24.52 -1.93
CA LYS A 97 11.40 -25.54 -1.36
C LYS A 97 11.81 -26.63 -2.36
N ASN A 98 10.95 -26.91 -3.34
CA ASN A 98 11.15 -27.97 -4.32
C ASN A 98 11.72 -27.47 -5.67
N LEU A 99 11.98 -26.16 -5.80
CA LEU A 99 12.57 -25.61 -7.02
C LEU A 99 14.10 -25.84 -7.07
N PRO A 100 14.67 -26.20 -8.25
CA PRO A 100 16.11 -26.26 -8.42
C PRO A 100 16.79 -24.91 -8.15
N ALA A 101 18.02 -24.93 -7.62
CA ALA A 101 18.77 -23.72 -7.25
C ALA A 101 18.94 -22.71 -8.42
N PHE A 102 19.05 -23.20 -9.66
CA PHE A 102 19.05 -22.37 -10.86
C PHE A 102 17.75 -21.57 -11.04
N ALA A 103 16.59 -22.22 -10.82
CA ALA A 103 15.29 -21.56 -10.90
C ALA A 103 15.09 -20.55 -9.76
N GLN A 104 15.58 -20.86 -8.56
CA GLN A 104 15.59 -19.92 -7.44
C GLN A 104 16.42 -18.67 -7.75
N LYS A 105 17.60 -18.84 -8.38
CA LYS A 105 18.48 -17.73 -8.80
C LYS A 105 17.83 -16.84 -9.87
N LEU A 106 17.09 -17.44 -10.80
CA LEU A 106 16.35 -16.72 -11.86
C LEU A 106 15.13 -15.95 -11.32
N MET A 107 14.52 -16.43 -10.23
CA MET A 107 13.42 -15.75 -9.51
C MET A 107 13.92 -14.65 -8.54
N GLY A 108 15.14 -14.15 -8.74
CA GLY A 108 15.75 -13.12 -7.89
C GLY A 108 16.57 -13.66 -6.73
N GLY A 109 16.94 -14.94 -6.74
CA GLY A 109 17.82 -15.56 -5.74
C GLY A 109 19.24 -14.99 -5.78
N GLY A 110 19.45 -13.91 -5.05
CA GLY A 110 20.74 -13.33 -4.73
C GLY A 110 20.54 -12.30 -3.62
N GLU A 111 21.47 -12.21 -2.67
CA GLU A 111 21.43 -11.11 -1.70
C GLU A 111 21.72 -9.80 -2.44
N ALA A 112 20.67 -9.04 -2.74
CA ALA A 112 20.83 -7.66 -3.15
C ALA A 112 21.09 -6.83 -1.89
N GLN A 113 22.20 -6.10 -1.87
CA GLN A 113 22.43 -5.07 -0.86
C GLN A 113 21.39 -3.98 -1.06
N VAL A 114 20.67 -3.65 0.01
CA VAL A 114 19.72 -2.54 0.04
C VAL A 114 20.39 -1.38 0.75
N THR A 115 20.38 -0.20 0.13
CA THR A 115 20.77 1.06 0.80
C THR A 115 19.59 2.00 0.82
N VAL A 116 19.41 2.72 1.93
CA VAL A 116 18.40 3.77 2.09
C VAL A 116 19.10 5.01 2.63
N GLU A 117 19.01 6.10 1.90
CA GLU A 117 19.74 7.34 2.17
C GLU A 117 18.78 8.53 2.15
N GLU A 118 18.82 9.37 3.19
CA GLU A 118 18.13 10.66 3.18
C GLU A 118 18.92 11.64 2.25
N GLN A 119 18.24 12.22 1.27
CA GLN A 119 18.81 13.10 0.24
C GLN A 119 18.42 14.58 0.45
N GLY A 120 18.12 14.94 1.69
CA GLY A 120 17.67 16.28 2.08
C GLY A 120 16.15 16.44 2.08
N SER A 121 15.66 17.64 1.77
CA SER A 121 14.24 17.97 1.85
C SER A 121 13.78 18.81 0.66
N GLU A 122 12.48 18.81 0.41
CA GLU A 122 11.83 19.68 -0.57
C GLU A 122 10.41 20.04 -0.13
N THR A 123 9.79 20.98 -0.83
CA THR A 123 8.39 21.38 -0.57
C THR A 123 7.51 20.97 -1.74
N ILE A 124 6.47 20.18 -1.48
CA ILE A 124 5.49 19.73 -2.48
C ILE A 124 4.10 20.09 -1.96
N LEU A 125 3.30 20.80 -2.77
CA LEU A 125 1.97 21.31 -2.37
C LEU A 125 1.99 22.09 -1.04
N GLY A 126 3.07 22.84 -0.77
CA GLY A 126 3.26 23.60 0.48
C GLY A 126 3.68 22.74 1.69
N ARG A 127 3.90 21.43 1.51
CA ARG A 127 4.22 20.49 2.59
C ARG A 127 5.71 20.13 2.57
N LYS A 128 6.33 20.05 3.74
CA LYS A 128 7.75 19.73 3.90
C LYS A 128 7.98 18.23 3.76
N CYS A 129 8.60 17.82 2.66
CA CYS A 129 8.94 16.43 2.39
C CYS A 129 10.41 16.16 2.68
N ARG A 130 10.72 14.96 3.19
CA ARG A 130 12.09 14.41 3.21
C ARG A 130 12.31 13.56 1.99
N LYS A 131 13.44 13.76 1.33
CA LYS A 131 13.83 13.00 0.14
C LYS A 131 14.58 11.75 0.58
N TRP A 132 14.26 10.64 -0.04
CA TRP A 132 14.88 9.34 0.22
C TRP A 132 15.29 8.72 -1.10
N LYS A 133 16.47 8.12 -1.12
CA LYS A 133 16.95 7.27 -2.21
C LYS A 133 17.16 5.87 -1.68
N VAL A 134 16.61 4.92 -2.40
CA VAL A 134 16.70 3.49 -2.11
C VAL A 134 17.34 2.81 -3.30
N THR A 135 18.42 2.06 -3.06
CA THR A 135 19.12 1.31 -4.10
C THR A 135 19.07 -0.16 -3.76
N MET A 136 18.71 -1.00 -4.74
CA MET A 136 18.70 -2.46 -4.61
C MET A 136 19.15 -3.08 -5.92
N GLY A 137 20.40 -3.53 -5.98
CA GLY A 137 21.02 -3.96 -7.24
C GLY A 137 21.01 -2.84 -8.27
N SER A 138 20.43 -3.08 -9.46
CA SER A 138 20.26 -2.08 -10.52
C SER A 138 18.95 -1.28 -10.41
N THR A 139 18.15 -1.51 -9.36
CA THR A 139 16.92 -0.74 -9.11
C THR A 139 17.26 0.48 -8.26
N VAL A 140 16.78 1.64 -8.68
CA VAL A 140 16.85 2.89 -7.92
C VAL A 140 15.44 3.41 -7.72
N MET A 141 15.08 3.71 -6.47
CA MET A 141 13.81 4.32 -6.12
C MET A 141 14.08 5.59 -5.32
N GLU A 142 13.50 6.69 -5.75
CA GLU A 142 13.53 7.97 -5.08
C GLU A 142 12.12 8.33 -4.62
N SER A 143 12.00 8.89 -3.43
CA SER A 143 10.71 9.31 -2.89
C SER A 143 10.84 10.57 -2.06
N SER A 144 9.80 11.39 -2.07
CA SER A 144 9.71 12.61 -1.26
C SER A 144 8.50 12.47 -0.35
N ASN A 145 8.75 12.17 0.91
CA ASN A 145 7.72 11.78 1.86
C ASN A 145 7.41 12.92 2.83
N ASP A 146 6.13 13.24 2.99
CA ASP A 146 5.69 14.12 4.07
C ASP A 146 5.51 13.33 5.37
N PRO A 147 6.38 13.52 6.38
CA PRO A 147 6.32 12.80 7.65
C PRO A 147 5.12 13.19 8.52
N ALA A 148 4.43 14.30 8.23
CA ALA A 148 3.23 14.71 8.96
C ALA A 148 1.99 13.89 8.54
N LEU A 149 2.01 13.29 7.34
CA LEU A 149 0.93 12.43 6.87
C LEU A 149 1.10 11.00 7.37
N ARG A 150 -0.01 10.39 7.79
CA ARG A 150 -0.06 8.98 8.18
C ARG A 150 -1.23 8.30 7.50
N PRO A 151 -1.06 7.09 6.93
CA PRO A 151 -2.19 6.33 6.43
C PRO A 151 -3.14 6.04 7.60
N PRO A 152 -4.46 6.30 7.46
CA PRO A 152 -5.45 5.96 8.46
C PRO A 152 -5.71 4.44 8.53
N MET A 153 -4.68 3.59 8.48
CA MET A 153 -4.84 2.13 8.50
C MET A 153 -5.10 1.63 9.92
N PRO A 154 -6.10 0.75 10.14
CA PRO A 154 -6.30 0.12 11.45
C PRO A 154 -5.08 -0.67 11.91
N VAL A 155 -4.75 -0.55 13.19
CA VAL A 155 -3.61 -1.26 13.81
C VAL A 155 -3.67 -2.78 13.57
N GLY A 156 -4.87 -3.37 13.64
CA GLY A 156 -5.06 -4.79 13.36
C GLY A 156 -4.68 -5.17 11.93
N SER A 157 -5.11 -4.38 10.95
CA SER A 157 -4.79 -4.57 9.53
C SER A 157 -3.31 -4.35 9.25
N TYR A 158 -2.69 -3.34 9.88
CA TYR A 158 -1.26 -3.10 9.77
C TYR A 158 -0.44 -4.28 10.30
N LYS A 159 -0.79 -4.82 11.48
CA LYS A 159 -0.14 -6.02 12.03
C LYS A 159 -0.26 -7.24 11.11
N ARG A 160 -1.43 -7.45 10.50
CA ARG A 160 -1.64 -8.54 9.52
C ARG A 160 -0.78 -8.34 8.27
N PHE A 161 -0.72 -7.12 7.75
CA PHE A 161 0.15 -6.78 6.62
C PHE A 161 1.63 -7.07 6.92
N LEU A 162 2.13 -6.65 8.09
CA LEU A 162 3.50 -6.95 8.52
C LEU A 162 3.76 -8.46 8.63
N ARG A 163 2.81 -9.23 9.16
CA ARG A 163 2.91 -10.71 9.21
C ARG A 163 3.02 -11.30 7.80
N LEU A 164 2.19 -10.84 6.87
CA LEU A 164 2.21 -11.30 5.48
C LEU A 164 3.55 -10.98 4.81
N GLN A 165 4.05 -9.75 4.97
CA GLN A 165 5.34 -9.31 4.44
C GLN A 165 6.49 -10.17 4.98
N HIS A 166 6.49 -10.45 6.29
CA HIS A 166 7.48 -11.31 6.91
C HIS A 166 7.40 -12.75 6.39
N ALA A 167 6.20 -13.31 6.22
CA ALA A 167 6.00 -14.63 5.63
C ALA A 167 6.53 -14.71 4.18
N ILE A 168 6.29 -13.67 3.37
CA ILE A 168 6.88 -13.56 2.02
C ILE A 168 8.41 -13.58 2.10
N GLY A 169 9.00 -12.82 3.04
CA GLY A 169 10.45 -12.75 3.23
C GLY A 169 11.14 -14.08 3.50
N GLN A 170 10.40 -15.07 4.00
CA GLN A 170 10.89 -16.41 4.29
C GLN A 170 10.84 -17.37 3.11
N LEU A 171 10.29 -16.96 1.96
CA LEU A 171 10.13 -17.82 0.78
C LEU A 171 11.44 -18.13 0.04
N GLY A 172 12.54 -17.47 0.39
CA GLY A 172 13.87 -17.72 -0.14
C GLY A 172 14.75 -16.46 -0.20
N PRO A 173 16.03 -16.58 -0.60
CA PRO A 173 17.00 -15.48 -0.51
C PRO A 173 16.58 -14.18 -1.21
N GLY A 174 15.97 -14.26 -2.40
CA GLY A 174 15.45 -13.08 -3.12
C GLY A 174 14.28 -12.41 -2.41
N ALA A 175 13.40 -13.21 -1.78
CA ALA A 175 12.30 -12.67 -0.99
C ALA A 175 12.80 -12.07 0.33
N SER A 176 13.87 -12.62 0.91
CA SER A 176 14.52 -12.04 2.09
C SER A 176 15.12 -10.66 1.81
N SER A 177 15.69 -10.42 0.61
CA SER A 177 16.10 -9.07 0.20
C SER A 177 14.91 -8.10 0.11
N MET A 178 13.75 -8.55 -0.36
CA MET A 178 12.52 -7.73 -0.35
C MET A 178 12.00 -7.44 1.06
N LEU A 179 12.16 -8.39 2.00
CA LEU A 179 11.85 -8.15 3.41
C LEU A 179 12.77 -7.08 4.00
N LYS A 180 14.10 -7.21 3.81
CA LYS A 180 15.10 -6.21 4.23
C LYS A 180 14.77 -4.83 3.64
N LEU A 181 14.42 -4.77 2.35
CA LEU A 181 13.95 -3.54 1.71
C LEU A 181 12.75 -2.94 2.45
N GLY A 182 11.74 -3.75 2.76
CA GLY A 182 10.57 -3.28 3.47
C GLY A 182 10.85 -2.86 4.93
N GLU A 183 11.80 -3.49 5.62
CA GLU A 183 12.26 -3.07 6.96
C GLU A 183 12.98 -1.72 6.92
N GLU A 184 13.84 -1.49 5.92
CA GLU A 184 14.49 -0.19 5.74
C GLU A 184 13.50 0.89 5.32
N LEU A 185 12.56 0.58 4.43
CA LEU A 185 11.47 1.48 4.04
C LEU A 185 10.52 1.79 5.21
N ALA A 186 10.34 0.88 6.18
CA ALA A 186 9.53 1.16 7.36
C ALA A 186 10.12 2.28 8.24
N LYS A 187 11.43 2.57 8.10
CA LYS A 187 12.09 3.72 8.75
C LYS A 187 11.76 5.04 8.04
N VAL A 188 11.38 4.97 6.76
CA VAL A 188 10.94 6.12 5.97
C VAL A 188 9.52 6.49 6.41
N GLN A 189 9.42 7.54 7.23
CA GLN A 189 8.13 8.02 7.73
C GLN A 189 7.39 8.84 6.66
N GLY A 190 6.06 8.79 6.73
CA GLY A 190 5.19 9.67 5.96
C GLY A 190 4.62 9.06 4.69
N ILE A 191 3.88 9.89 3.95
CA ILE A 191 3.30 9.51 2.65
C ILE A 191 4.10 10.19 1.54
N ALA A 192 4.49 9.41 0.53
CA ALA A 192 5.21 9.92 -0.63
C ALA A 192 4.32 10.84 -1.48
N LEU A 193 4.73 12.10 -1.64
CA LEU A 193 4.11 13.06 -2.54
C LEU A 193 4.83 13.14 -3.89
N ARG A 194 6.01 12.54 -4.00
CA ARG A 194 6.67 12.25 -5.26
C ARG A 194 7.36 10.91 -5.16
N THR A 195 7.33 10.13 -6.23
CA THR A 195 8.17 8.96 -6.41
C THR A 195 8.77 8.99 -7.81
N HIS A 196 9.99 8.48 -7.92
CA HIS A 196 10.66 8.19 -9.17
C HIS A 196 11.33 6.83 -9.01
N SER A 197 11.19 5.93 -9.98
CA SER A 197 11.73 4.58 -9.89
C SER A 197 12.28 4.16 -11.24
N VAL A 198 13.53 3.73 -11.24
CA VAL A 198 14.21 3.17 -12.42
C VAL A 198 14.26 1.67 -12.22
N LEU A 199 13.42 0.95 -12.97
CA LEU A 199 13.30 -0.50 -12.91
C LEU A 199 13.93 -1.11 -14.19
N PRO A 200 14.85 -2.08 -14.10
CA PRO A 200 15.62 -2.57 -15.25
C PRO A 200 14.81 -3.08 -16.45
N ILE A 201 13.58 -3.56 -16.22
CA ILE A 201 12.70 -4.13 -17.26
C ILE A 201 11.55 -3.18 -17.61
N VAL A 202 11.04 -2.45 -16.63
CA VAL A 202 9.86 -1.58 -16.81
C VAL A 202 10.28 -0.20 -17.34
N GLY A 203 11.50 0.22 -17.03
CA GLY A 203 12.00 1.56 -17.28
C GLY A 203 11.64 2.52 -16.16
N ASP A 204 11.58 3.80 -16.50
CA ASP A 204 11.34 4.88 -15.55
C ASP A 204 9.85 5.01 -15.26
N LEU A 205 9.53 5.12 -13.97
CA LEU A 205 8.20 5.38 -13.46
C LEU A 205 8.28 6.61 -12.55
N THR A 206 7.41 7.59 -12.79
CA THR A 206 7.33 8.80 -11.95
C THR A 206 5.90 9.01 -11.50
N SER A 207 5.71 9.44 -10.27
CA SER A 207 4.44 9.93 -9.76
C SER A 207 4.66 11.22 -8.98
N VAL A 208 3.86 12.25 -9.26
CA VAL A 208 3.93 13.55 -8.58
C VAL A 208 2.54 13.94 -8.09
N ALA A 209 2.42 14.25 -6.81
CA ALA A 209 1.18 14.74 -6.21
C ALA A 209 0.74 16.05 -6.89
N THR A 210 -0.51 16.07 -7.35
CA THR A 210 -1.15 17.24 -7.93
C THR A 210 -2.24 17.81 -7.03
N GLU A 211 -2.81 16.99 -6.13
CA GLU A 211 -3.80 17.41 -5.15
C GLU A 211 -3.71 16.55 -3.89
N LEU A 212 -3.89 17.16 -2.72
CA LEU A 212 -3.99 16.49 -1.43
C LEU A 212 -5.16 17.09 -0.64
N LYS A 213 -6.04 16.25 -0.11
CA LYS A 213 -7.16 16.66 0.74
C LYS A 213 -7.20 15.78 1.99
N GLU A 214 -7.16 16.42 3.15
CA GLU A 214 -7.42 15.79 4.45
C GLU A 214 -8.87 16.08 4.84
N GLY A 215 -9.58 15.06 5.32
CA GLY A 215 -10.99 15.17 5.70
C GLY A 215 -11.85 14.03 5.16
N PRO A 216 -13.09 13.93 5.64
CA PRO A 216 -13.95 12.77 5.42
C PRO A 216 -14.16 12.45 3.95
N ILE A 217 -14.09 11.16 3.61
CA ILE A 217 -14.40 10.66 2.26
C ILE A 217 -15.78 9.99 2.30
N ALA A 218 -16.64 10.33 1.35
CA ALA A 218 -17.96 9.72 1.25
C ALA A 218 -17.86 8.19 1.05
N GLU A 219 -18.66 7.41 1.77
CA GLU A 219 -18.62 5.94 1.67
C GLU A 219 -18.89 5.44 0.24
N SER A 220 -19.66 6.19 -0.56
CA SER A 220 -19.91 5.89 -1.97
C SER A 220 -18.64 5.84 -2.82
N ALA A 221 -17.56 6.53 -2.44
CA ALA A 221 -16.28 6.45 -3.13
C ALA A 221 -15.65 5.04 -3.05
N PHE A 222 -16.03 4.26 -2.04
CA PHE A 222 -15.58 2.89 -1.83
C PHE A 222 -16.55 1.84 -2.35
N ALA A 223 -17.69 2.24 -2.94
CA ALA A 223 -18.63 1.31 -3.53
C ALA A 223 -18.01 0.55 -4.71
N LEU A 224 -18.26 -0.76 -4.76
CA LEU A 224 -17.95 -1.57 -5.93
C LEU A 224 -18.88 -1.19 -7.09
N PRO A 225 -18.39 -1.17 -8.34
CA PRO A 225 -19.22 -0.83 -9.49
C PRO A 225 -20.32 -1.87 -9.71
N GLU A 226 -21.53 -1.39 -9.97
CA GLU A 226 -22.69 -2.23 -10.27
C GLU A 226 -22.59 -2.88 -11.66
N GLY A 227 -23.20 -4.06 -11.82
CA GLY A 227 -23.26 -4.78 -13.09
C GLY A 227 -21.94 -5.45 -13.52
N TYR A 228 -20.90 -5.42 -12.69
CA TYR A 228 -19.63 -6.09 -12.97
C TYR A 228 -19.69 -7.55 -12.52
N LYS A 229 -19.01 -8.43 -13.26
CA LYS A 229 -18.89 -9.84 -12.89
C LYS A 229 -17.96 -9.98 -11.68
N LEU A 230 -18.46 -10.49 -10.57
CA LEU A 230 -17.64 -10.83 -9.42
C LEU A 230 -17.01 -12.22 -9.59
N GLU A 231 -15.68 -12.29 -9.46
CA GLU A 231 -14.90 -13.51 -9.48
C GLU A 231 -14.19 -13.73 -8.15
N ASP A 232 -14.31 -14.94 -7.62
CA ASP A 232 -13.58 -15.37 -6.45
C ASP A 232 -12.16 -15.84 -6.86
N ALA A 233 -11.24 -14.89 -6.93
CA ALA A 233 -9.86 -15.16 -7.31
C ALA A 233 -9.13 -15.99 -6.24
N GLY A 234 -9.47 -15.78 -4.96
CA GLY A 234 -8.95 -16.58 -3.86
C GLY A 234 -9.31 -18.06 -3.95
N LYS A 235 -10.57 -18.39 -4.22
CA LYS A 235 -11.00 -19.76 -4.50
C LYS A 235 -10.26 -20.37 -5.69
N LYS A 236 -10.18 -19.66 -6.83
CA LYS A 236 -9.45 -20.13 -8.01
C LYS A 236 -7.97 -20.41 -7.71
N MET A 237 -7.33 -19.55 -6.91
CA MET A 237 -5.95 -19.75 -6.47
C MET A 237 -5.80 -21.00 -5.61
N ARG A 238 -6.65 -21.19 -4.60
CA ARG A 238 -6.61 -22.40 -3.75
C ARG A 238 -6.83 -23.69 -4.55
N GLU A 239 -7.76 -23.68 -5.50
CA GLU A 239 -7.99 -24.83 -6.40
C GLU A 239 -6.78 -25.12 -7.30
N SER A 240 -6.12 -24.09 -7.83
CA SER A 240 -4.89 -24.22 -8.62
C SER A 240 -3.72 -24.78 -7.80
N LEU A 241 -3.61 -24.35 -6.54
CA LEU A 241 -2.59 -24.87 -5.62
C LEU A 241 -2.82 -26.35 -5.31
N ALA A 242 -4.07 -26.75 -5.09
CA ALA A 242 -4.45 -28.13 -4.82
C ALA A 242 -4.21 -29.07 -6.03
N LYS A 243 -4.44 -28.61 -7.26
CA LYS A 243 -4.24 -29.41 -8.49
C LYS A 243 -2.78 -29.61 -8.90
N GLY A 244 -1.86 -28.80 -8.37
CA GLY A 244 -0.43 -28.91 -8.63
C GLY A 244 0.36 -29.58 -7.50
N ARG A 245 -0.32 -30.33 -6.63
CA ARG A 245 0.26 -31.35 -5.74
C ARG A 245 0.17 -32.70 -6.44
#